data_AF-A0ABF7RPU3-F1
#
_entry.id   AF-A0ABF7RPU3-F1
#
_cell.length_a   1.000
_cell.length_b   1.000
_cell.length_c   1.000
_cell.angle_alpha   90.00
_cell.angle_beta   90.00
_cell.angle_gamma   90.00
#
_symmetry.space_group_name_H-M   'P 1'
#
loop_
_entity.id
_entity.type
_entity.pdbx_description
1 polymer ?
#
loop_
_entity_poly.entity_id
_entity_poly.type
_entity_poly.pdbx_seq_one_letter_code
_entity_poly.pdbx_strand_id
1 'polypeptide(L)' 'MKKIATPSVIYLKDAIRFNIDEALKQLSEVKTNETKLLYSIKACYNSKVISLLSRFVAGFSVSSLQEYKK' A
#
# COMPACT_ATOMS: atom_id res chain seq x y z
N MET A 1 12.21 11.12 -24.18
CA MET A 1 11.94 10.99 -22.72
C MET A 1 11.38 12.31 -22.21
N LYS A 2 10.18 12.34 -21.62
CA LYS A 2 9.69 13.54 -20.91
C LYS A 2 10.59 13.76 -19.69
N LYS A 3 11.17 14.96 -19.55
CA LYS A 3 11.93 15.33 -18.35
C LYS A 3 10.96 15.36 -17.16
N ILE A 4 11.36 14.72 -16.06
CA ILE A 4 10.62 14.75 -14.80
C ILE A 4 11.02 16.03 -14.06
N ALA A 5 10.04 16.84 -13.64
CA ALA A 5 10.30 18.06 -12.88
C ALA A 5 10.81 17.73 -11.47
N THR A 6 11.86 18.39 -11.00
CA THR A 6 12.46 18.13 -9.69
C THR A 6 12.07 19.22 -8.67
N PRO A 7 11.83 18.88 -7.39
CA PRO A 7 11.93 17.54 -6.80
C PRO A 7 10.76 16.64 -7.20
N SER A 8 11.03 15.34 -7.30
CA SER A 8 10.04 14.33 -7.68
C SER A 8 10.15 13.09 -6.81
N VAL A 9 9.00 12.49 -6.52
CA VAL A 9 8.89 11.18 -5.87
C VAL A 9 8.58 10.14 -6.94
N ILE A 10 9.40 9.09 -7.01
CA ILE A 10 9.25 8.00 -7.98
C ILE A 10 8.80 6.75 -7.23
N TYR A 11 7.66 6.18 -7.63
CA TYR A 11 7.14 4.93 -7.10
C TYR A 11 7.41 3.80 -8.08
N LEU A 12 8.12 2.77 -7.62
CA LEU A 12 8.40 1.57 -8.41
C LEU A 12 7.30 0.55 -8.19
N LYS A 13 6.47 0.33 -9.21
CA LYS A 13 5.32 -0.59 -9.15
C LYS A 13 5.74 -2.01 -8.75
N ASP A 14 6.83 -2.50 -9.31
CA ASP A 14 7.30 -3.87 -9.07
C ASP A 14 7.81 -4.05 -7.64
N ALA A 15 8.47 -3.03 -7.08
CA ALA A 15 8.89 -3.05 -5.67
C ALA A 15 7.69 -3.04 -4.72
N ILE A 16 6.65 -2.24 -5.02
CA ILE A 16 5.42 -2.22 -4.24
C ILE A 16 4.76 -3.60 -4.25
N ARG A 17 4.66 -4.23 -5.42
CA ARG A 17 4.08 -5.56 -5.56
C ARG A 17 4.87 -6.61 -4.79
N PHE A 18 6.19 -6.65 -4.98
CA PHE A 18 7.07 -7.59 -4.30
C PHE A 18 6.90 -7.53 -2.78
N ASN A 19 6.87 -6.31 -2.21
CA ASN A 19 6.72 -6.14 -0.77
C ASN A 19 5.39 -6.65 -0.23
N ILE A 20 4.30 -6.48 -0.98
CA ILE A 20 2.99 -6.97 -0.56
C ILE A 20 2.91 -8.49 -0.68
N ASP A 21 3.43 -9.06 -1.77
CA ASP A 21 3.42 -10.50 -2.01
C ASP A 21 4.18 -11.22 -0.87
N GLU A 22 5.33 -10.68 -0.45
CA GLU A 22 6.08 -11.19 0.72
C GLU A 22 5.28 -11.05 2.03
N ALA A 23 4.60 -9.93 2.26
CA ALA A 23 3.77 -9.75 3.45
C ALA A 23 2.60 -10.73 3.49
N LEU A 24 1.93 -10.97 2.35
CA LEU A 24 0.84 -11.93 2.24
C LEU A 24 1.33 -13.37 2.44
N LYS A 25 2.51 -13.70 1.91
CA LYS A 25 3.15 -15.01 2.14
C LYS A 25 3.38 -15.24 3.63
N GLN A 26 4.00 -14.28 4.33
CA GLN A 26 4.21 -14.37 5.78
C GLN A 26 2.89 -14.49 6.54
N LEU A 27 1.86 -13.74 6.13
CA LEU A 27 0.53 -13.81 6.74
C LEU A 27 -0.07 -15.22 6.62
N SER A 28 0.12 -15.88 5.47
CA SER A 28 -0.39 -17.24 5.22
C SER A 28 0.27 -18.29 6.13
N GLU A 29 1.51 -18.05 6.56
CA GLU A 29 2.26 -18.95 7.45
C GLU A 29 1.74 -18.90 8.90
N VAL A 30 1.13 -17.79 9.31
CA VAL A 30 0.63 -17.56 10.69
C VAL A 30 -0.72 -18.26 10.95
N LYS A 31 -1.36 -18.84 9.93
CA LYS A 31 -2.50 -19.79 10.01
C LYS A 31 -3.62 -19.46 11.02
N THR A 32 -4.16 -18.25 10.98
CA THR A 32 -5.52 -18.01 11.51
C THR A 32 -6.38 -17.43 10.39
N ASN A 33 -7.54 -18.05 10.14
CA ASN A 33 -8.48 -17.64 9.09
C ASN A 33 -9.02 -16.20 9.26
N GLU A 34 -8.67 -15.53 10.36
CA GLU A 34 -9.14 -14.20 10.73
C GLU A 34 -8.11 -13.09 10.49
N THR A 35 -6.85 -13.42 10.15
CA THR A 35 -5.83 -12.39 9.96
C THR A 35 -6.04 -11.70 8.60
N LYS A 36 -6.15 -10.37 8.63
CA LYS A 36 -6.31 -9.52 7.45
C LYS A 36 -5.16 -8.52 7.35
N LEU A 37 -4.58 -8.40 6.17
CA LEU A 37 -3.57 -7.37 5.90
C LEU A 37 -4.26 -6.02 5.65
N LEU A 38 -3.94 -5.02 6.47
CA LEU A 38 -4.37 -3.63 6.30
C LEU A 38 -3.16 -2.74 5.97
N TYR A 39 -3.30 -1.86 4.97
CA TYR A 39 -2.27 -0.88 4.64
C TYR A 39 -2.50 0.44 5.38
N SER A 40 -1.47 1.01 6.00
CA SER A 40 -1.57 2.31 6.66
C SER A 40 -1.46 3.48 5.67
N ILE A 41 -2.53 4.26 5.53
CA ILE A 41 -2.56 5.44 4.65
C ILE A 41 -1.52 6.49 5.07
N LYS A 42 -1.14 6.51 6.34
CA LYS A 42 -0.08 7.36 6.87
C LYS A 42 1.27 7.15 6.15
N ALA A 43 1.55 5.94 5.66
CA ALA A 43 2.79 5.63 4.95
C ALA A 43 2.84 6.21 3.53
N CYS A 44 1.70 6.21 2.81
CA CYS A 44 1.59 6.86 1.50
C CYS A 44 0.11 7.04 1.14
N TYR A 45 -0.32 8.27 0.94
CA TYR A 45 -1.68 8.63 0.52
C TYR A 45 -1.79 8.93 -0.98
N ASN A 46 -0.76 8.61 -1.77
CA ASN A 46 -0.80 8.83 -3.22
C ASN A 46 -1.89 7.93 -3.83
N SER A 47 -2.88 8.52 -4.49
CA SER A 47 -4.06 7.80 -4.99
C SER A 47 -3.73 6.66 -5.97
N LYS A 48 -2.67 6.79 -6.77
CA LYS A 48 -2.22 5.71 -7.67
C LYS A 48 -1.58 4.55 -6.91
N VAL A 49 -0.86 4.85 -5.83
CA VAL A 49 -0.31 3.84 -4.94
C VAL A 49 -1.44 3.14 -4.19
N ILE A 50 -2.38 3.90 -3.60
CA ILE A 50 -3.58 3.34 -2.94
C ILE A 50 -4.36 2.42 -3.89
N SER A 51 -4.62 2.87 -5.12
CA SER A 51 -5.35 2.10 -6.14
C SER A 51 -4.60 0.82 -6.56
N LEU A 52 -3.27 0.82 -6.49
CA LEU A 52 -2.48 -0.39 -6.70
C LEU A 52 -2.62 -1.34 -5.50
N LEU A 53 -2.44 -0.82 -4.28
CA LEU A 53 -2.47 -1.58 -3.03
C LEU A 53 -3.85 -2.20 -2.76
N SER A 54 -4.94 -1.51 -3.11
CA SER A 54 -6.32 -1.95 -2.87
C SER A 54 -6.69 -3.28 -3.53
N ARG A 55 -5.87 -3.75 -4.47
CA ARG A 55 -6.03 -5.05 -5.15
C ARG A 55 -5.51 -6.22 -4.31
N PHE A 56 -4.72 -5.94 -3.27
CA PHE A 56 -3.99 -6.95 -2.51
C PHE A 56 -4.31 -6.92 -1.01
N VAL A 57 -4.63 -5.76 -0.45
CA VAL A 57 -4.94 -5.61 0.99
C VAL A 57 -6.43 -5.70 1.25
N ALA A 58 -6.81 -6.18 2.42
CA ALA A 58 -8.22 -6.29 2.84
C ALA A 58 -8.84 -4.93 3.18
N GLY A 59 -8.00 -3.92 3.42
CA GLY A 59 -8.46 -2.58 3.71
C GLY A 59 -7.32 -1.64 4.08
N PHE A 60 -7.70 -0.46 4.55
CA PHE A 60 -6.79 0.63 4.86
C PHE A 60 -6.95 1.04 6.33
N SER A 61 -5.84 1.14 7.05
CA SER A 61 -5.84 1.70 8.39
C SER A 61 -5.62 3.21 8.31
N VAL A 62 -6.48 3.92 9.02
CA VAL A 62 -6.45 5.39 9.17
C VAL A 62 -6.39 5.73 10.64
N SER A 63 -5.64 6.77 10.97
CA SER A 63 -5.43 7.25 12.34
C SER A 63 -6.05 8.64 12.58
N SER A 64 -6.71 9.23 11.58
CA SER A 64 -7.38 10.52 11.72
C SER A 64 -8.53 10.68 10.72
N LEU A 65 -9.45 11.60 11.03
CA LEU A 65 -10.52 12.03 10.10
C LEU A 65 -9.95 12.62 8.81
N GLN A 66 -8.79 13.27 8.87
CA GLN A 66 -8.11 13.80 7.69
C GLN A 66 -7.64 12.67 6.77
N GLU A 67 -7.06 11.59 7.32
CA GLU A 67 -6.63 10.43 6.53
C GLU A 67 -7.81 9.67 5.92
N TYR A 68 -8.95 9.57 6.62
CA TYR A 68 -10.16 8.95 6.07
C TYR A 68 -10.72 9.70 4.85
N LYS A 69 -10.48 11.01 4.75
CA LYS A 69 -10.98 11.86 3.66
C LYS A 69 -10.03 11.94 2.46
N LYS A 70 -8.83 11.38 2.55
CA LYS A 70 -7.84 11.37 1.46
C LYS A 70 -8.11 10.22 0.49
#